data_AF-A0A2N1RAF5-F1
#
_entry.id   AF-A0A2N1RAF5-F1
#
_cell.length_a   1.000
_cell.length_b   1.000
_cell.length_c   1.000
_cell.angle_alpha   90.00
_cell.angle_beta   90.00
_cell.angle_gamma   90.00
#
_symmetry.space_group_name_H-M   'P 1'
#
loop_
_entity.id
_entity.type
_entity.pdbx_description
1 polymer ?
#
loop_
_entity_poly.entity_id
_entity_poly.type
_entity_poly.pdbx_seq_one_letter_code
_entity_poly.pdbx_strand_id
1 'polypeptide(L)'
;VLMMQAAASDGVTAFSVSPKDWIQTSITLRAGGKPEWMDANLAANSWRKVSFEQIAAWNPANIFLISYKSPASAFLQAIDASPQWQQLAATRTGSIGSTPADVMNYFQSDSRWILALQWLAAELHPTLFPDFDMEVEIRSFYTDFYGIQSEEILGPLVDAYRSSVIR
;
A
#
# COMPACT_ATOMS: atom_id res chain seq x y z
N VAL A 1 4.15 7.26 -8.68
CA VAL A 1 3.70 6.53 -7.44
C VAL A 1 4.51 5.25 -7.35
N LEU A 2 5.02 4.91 -6.17
CA LEU A 2 5.75 3.67 -5.92
C LEU A 2 5.03 2.80 -4.88
N MET A 3 4.46 1.69 -5.33
CA MET A 3 3.89 0.66 -4.45
C MET A 3 4.91 -0.47 -4.32
N MET A 4 5.30 -0.81 -3.10
CA MET A 4 6.30 -1.86 -2.89
C MET A 4 6.00 -2.75 -1.70
N GLN A 5 6.30 -4.03 -1.85
CA GLN A 5 6.37 -4.96 -0.74
C GLN A 5 7.58 -4.64 0.13
N ALA A 6 7.36 -4.50 1.45
CA ALA A 6 8.40 -4.53 2.47
C ALA A 6 8.35 -5.88 3.21
N ALA A 7 9.50 -6.53 3.34
CA ALA A 7 9.63 -7.78 4.08
C ALA A 7 10.97 -7.84 4.80
N ALA A 8 11.00 -8.44 5.99
CA ALA A 8 12.25 -8.75 6.67
C ALA A 8 12.95 -9.93 5.98
N SER A 9 14.21 -9.75 5.59
CA SER A 9 15.09 -10.78 5.04
C SER A 9 16.41 -10.70 5.78
N ASP A 10 16.77 -11.75 6.53
CA ASP A 10 18.05 -11.83 7.28
C ASP A 10 18.32 -10.62 8.20
N GLY A 11 17.27 -10.10 8.84
CA GLY A 11 17.37 -8.93 9.73
C GLY A 11 17.45 -7.58 9.01
N VAL A 12 17.37 -7.55 7.68
CA VAL A 12 17.35 -6.32 6.87
C VAL A 12 16.02 -6.20 6.13
N THR A 13 15.53 -4.97 5.96
CA THR A 13 14.35 -4.70 5.13
C THR A 13 14.68 -4.91 3.65
N ALA A 14 13.96 -5.82 3.01
CA ALA A 14 13.97 -5.99 1.56
C ALA A 14 12.72 -5.33 0.96
N PHE A 15 12.94 -4.53 -0.07
CA PHE A 15 11.88 -3.89 -0.86
C PHE A 15 11.73 -4.59 -2.21
N SER A 16 10.48 -4.80 -2.65
CA SER A 16 10.20 -5.40 -3.95
C SER A 16 8.98 -4.78 -4.63
N VAL A 17 8.97 -4.75 -5.97
CA VAL A 17 7.84 -4.27 -6.78
C VAL A 17 7.16 -5.40 -7.53
N SER A 18 5.88 -5.24 -7.84
CA SER A 18 5.06 -6.25 -8.49
C SER A 18 5.25 -6.26 -10.02
N PRO A 19 5.13 -7.42 -10.69
CA PRO A 19 4.94 -7.54 -12.13
C PRO A 19 3.85 -6.62 -12.70
N LYS A 20 3.97 -6.24 -13.98
CA LYS A 20 3.00 -5.34 -14.64
C LYS A 20 1.58 -5.91 -14.68
N ASP A 21 1.49 -7.23 -14.79
CA ASP A 21 0.22 -7.95 -14.95
C ASP A 21 -0.37 -8.39 -13.60
N TRP A 22 0.26 -8.01 -12.48
CA TRP A 22 -0.22 -8.32 -11.13
C TRP A 22 -1.22 -7.29 -10.62
N ILE A 23 -2.03 -7.73 -9.64
CA ILE A 23 -3.14 -6.93 -9.10
C ILE A 23 -2.68 -5.59 -8.51
N GLN A 24 -1.51 -5.53 -7.88
CA GLN A 24 -1.00 -4.29 -7.28
C GLN A 24 -0.70 -3.22 -8.35
N THR A 25 -0.14 -3.63 -9.49
CA THR A 25 0.07 -2.73 -10.63
C THR A 25 -1.26 -2.33 -11.27
N SER A 26 -2.18 -3.28 -11.46
CA SER A 26 -3.53 -3.02 -11.98
C SER A 26 -4.31 -2.03 -11.11
N ILE A 27 -4.30 -2.20 -9.78
CA ILE A 27 -4.92 -1.27 -8.82
C ILE A 27 -4.30 0.12 -8.98
N THR A 28 -2.96 0.22 -9.03
CA THR A 28 -2.26 1.51 -9.16
C THR A 28 -2.67 2.25 -10.43
N LEU A 29 -2.75 1.55 -11.56
CA LEU A 29 -3.19 2.13 -12.84
C LEU A 29 -4.66 2.55 -12.79
N ARG A 30 -5.54 1.72 -12.24
CA ARG A 30 -6.99 1.98 -12.13
C ARG A 30 -7.32 3.12 -11.17
N ALA A 31 -6.50 3.30 -10.13
CA ALA A 31 -6.59 4.45 -9.23
C ALA A 31 -6.12 5.76 -9.88
N GLY A 32 -5.78 5.77 -11.16
CA GLY A 32 -5.23 6.95 -11.85
C GLY A 32 -3.79 7.27 -11.48
N GLY A 33 -3.08 6.33 -10.84
CA GLY A 33 -1.66 6.46 -10.54
C GLY A 33 -0.78 6.15 -11.76
N LYS A 34 0.47 6.62 -11.68
CA LYS A 34 1.55 6.27 -12.62
C LYS A 34 2.58 5.44 -11.86
N PRO A 35 2.64 4.10 -12.05
CA PRO A 35 3.62 3.25 -11.40
C PRO A 35 5.04 3.56 -11.89
N GLU A 36 6.00 3.79 -11.00
CA GLU A 36 7.39 4.06 -11.42
C GLU A 36 8.12 2.82 -11.99
N TRP A 37 7.58 1.62 -11.73
CA TRP A 37 8.28 0.35 -12.00
C TRP A 37 7.86 -0.35 -13.30
N MET A 38 7.24 0.36 -14.24
CA MET A 38 6.69 -0.22 -15.48
C MET A 38 7.75 -0.74 -16.46
N ASP A 39 8.94 -0.17 -16.46
CA ASP A 39 10.03 -0.51 -17.40
C ASP A 39 10.85 -1.74 -16.98
N ALA A 40 10.57 -2.29 -15.80
CA ALA A 40 11.16 -3.56 -15.43
C ALA A 40 10.68 -4.62 -16.45
N ASN A 41 11.57 -5.51 -16.88
CA ASN A 41 11.21 -6.60 -17.79
C ASN A 41 10.38 -7.62 -16.98
N LEU A 42 9.07 -7.38 -16.87
CA LEU A 42 8.16 -7.97 -15.86
C LEU A 42 7.57 -9.32 -16.27
N ALA A 43 8.27 -10.09 -17.11
CA ALA A 43 7.89 -11.48 -17.45
C ALA A 43 8.17 -12.48 -16.29
N ALA A 44 8.24 -11.98 -15.06
CA ALA A 44 8.52 -12.78 -13.87
C ALA A 44 7.23 -13.03 -13.09
N ASN A 45 7.02 -14.28 -12.67
CA ASN A 45 5.90 -14.67 -11.79
C ASN A 45 6.22 -14.43 -10.30
N SER A 46 6.98 -13.37 -9.97
CA SER A 46 7.39 -13.08 -8.60
C SER A 46 7.64 -11.58 -8.36
N TRP A 47 7.56 -11.19 -7.08
CA TRP A 47 8.03 -9.89 -6.60
C TRP A 47 9.51 -9.67 -6.98
N ARG A 48 9.83 -8.51 -7.54
CA ARG A 48 11.19 -8.16 -7.94
C ARG A 48 11.84 -7.26 -6.89
N LYS A 49 12.94 -7.71 -6.29
CA LYS A 49 13.74 -6.89 -5.38
C LYS A 49 14.21 -5.60 -6.05
N VAL A 50 14.18 -4.49 -5.32
CA VAL A 50 14.67 -3.18 -5.75
C VAL A 50 15.70 -2.67 -4.75
N SER A 51 16.77 -2.03 -5.25
CA SER A 51 17.75 -1.39 -4.40
C SER A 51 17.30 0.02 -4.02
N PHE A 52 17.93 0.61 -3.00
CA PHE A 52 17.68 1.99 -2.63
C PHE A 52 18.01 2.96 -3.77
N GLU A 53 19.11 2.74 -4.50
CA GLU A 53 19.52 3.57 -5.63
C GLU A 53 18.47 3.56 -6.74
N GLN A 54 17.82 2.43 -6.98
CA GLN A 54 16.72 2.35 -7.95
C GLN A 54 15.50 3.14 -7.49
N ILE A 55 15.16 3.06 -6.19
CA ILE A 55 14.07 3.85 -5.59
C ILE A 55 14.38 5.35 -5.70
N ALA A 56 15.61 5.75 -5.39
CA ALA A 56 16.07 7.13 -5.49
C ALA A 56 16.05 7.64 -6.94
N ALA A 57 16.45 6.80 -7.91
CA ALA A 57 16.42 7.15 -9.33
C ALA A 57 15.00 7.36 -9.87
N TRP A 58 14.01 6.61 -9.36
CA TRP A 58 12.60 6.83 -9.68
C TRP A 58 12.03 8.10 -9.07
N ASN A 59 12.59 8.57 -7.94
CA ASN A 59 12.17 9.78 -7.24
C ASN A 59 10.63 9.94 -7.10
N PRO A 60 9.92 8.92 -6.56
CA PRO A 60 8.47 8.93 -6.50
C PRO A 60 7.95 10.06 -5.60
N ALA A 61 6.81 10.64 -5.97
CA ALA A 61 6.11 11.59 -5.11
C ALA A 61 5.43 10.90 -3.90
N ASN A 62 4.83 9.72 -4.13
CA ASN A 62 4.16 8.92 -3.11
C ASN A 62 4.75 7.51 -3.09
N ILE A 63 5.04 7.02 -1.90
CA ILE A 63 5.51 5.66 -1.62
C ILE A 63 4.49 4.97 -0.71
N PHE A 64 4.10 3.75 -1.06
CA PHE A 64 3.19 2.94 -0.27
C PHE A 64 3.78 1.55 -0.03
N LEU A 65 3.82 1.14 1.24
CA LEU A 65 4.38 -0.12 1.69
C LEU A 65 3.28 -1.16 1.89
N ILE A 66 3.44 -2.27 1.18
CA ILE A 66 2.68 -3.50 1.39
C ILE A 66 3.49 -4.39 2.31
N SER A 67 2.92 -4.76 3.46
CA SER A 67 3.49 -5.76 4.34
C SER A 67 2.48 -6.86 4.61
N TYR A 68 2.90 -8.12 4.39
CA TYR A 68 2.03 -9.28 4.57
C TYR A 68 2.33 -10.09 5.85
N LYS A 69 3.53 -9.97 6.41
CA LYS A 69 4.01 -10.85 7.50
C LYS A 69 4.44 -10.11 8.76
N SER A 70 4.64 -8.80 8.67
CA SER A 70 5.17 -7.99 9.77
C SER A 70 4.40 -6.68 9.88
N PRO A 71 4.32 -6.05 11.06
CA PRO A 71 3.75 -4.72 11.19
C PRO A 71 4.48 -3.74 10.28
N ALA A 72 3.73 -2.94 9.51
CA ALA A 72 4.34 -1.97 8.60
C ALA A 72 5.13 -0.88 9.35
N SER A 73 4.73 -0.57 10.58
CA SER A 73 5.41 0.38 11.48
C SER A 73 6.90 0.08 11.67
N ALA A 74 7.30 -1.20 11.71
CA ALA A 74 8.71 -1.56 11.85
C ALA A 74 9.54 -1.15 10.62
N PHE A 75 8.96 -1.26 9.42
CA PHE A 75 9.62 -0.84 8.18
C PHE A 75 9.68 0.68 8.06
N LEU A 76 8.61 1.38 8.44
CA LEU A 76 8.55 2.84 8.48
C LEU A 76 9.59 3.41 9.46
N GLN A 77 9.70 2.84 10.67
CA GLN A 77 10.73 3.22 11.63
C GLN A 77 12.16 3.03 11.09
N ALA A 78 12.40 1.94 10.34
CA ALA A 78 13.70 1.72 9.72
C ALA A 78 14.00 2.72 8.59
N ILE A 79 12.97 3.13 7.83
CA ILE A 79 13.06 4.20 6.83
C ILE A 79 13.38 5.53 7.51
N ASP A 80 12.67 5.87 8.58
CA ASP A 80 12.85 7.11 9.33
C ASP A 80 14.26 7.22 9.90
N ALA A 81 14.78 6.13 10.46
CA ALA A 81 16.12 6.07 11.02
C ALA A 81 17.24 6.11 9.96
N SER A 82 16.94 5.95 8.67
CA SER A 82 17.95 5.86 7.62
C SER A 82 18.29 7.23 7.02
N PRO A 83 19.55 7.71 7.13
CA PRO A 83 19.96 8.98 6.52
C PRO A 83 19.82 9.02 5.00
N GLN A 84 19.87 7.86 4.34
CA GLN A 84 19.69 7.76 2.89
C GLN A 84 18.24 8.07 2.51
N TRP A 85 17.27 7.49 3.20
CA TRP A 85 15.84 7.73 2.95
C TRP A 85 15.43 9.17 3.21
N GLN A 86 16.05 9.84 4.19
CA GLN A 86 15.83 11.27 4.45
C GLN A 86 16.21 12.18 3.27
N GLN A 87 16.99 11.68 2.30
CA GLN A 87 17.32 12.43 1.09
C GLN A 87 16.20 12.39 0.03
N LEU A 88 15.25 11.44 0.10
CA LEU A 88 14.17 11.32 -0.86
C LEU A 88 13.15 12.46 -0.70
N ALA A 89 12.57 12.91 -1.83
CA ALA A 89 11.53 13.93 -1.82
C ALA A 89 10.29 13.47 -1.03
N ALA A 90 9.85 12.22 -1.23
CA ALA A 90 8.68 11.65 -0.55
C ALA A 90 8.81 11.67 0.98
N THR A 91 10.01 11.52 1.53
CA THR A 91 10.24 11.60 2.98
C THR A 91 10.00 13.01 3.49
N ARG A 92 10.47 14.02 2.74
CA ARG A 92 10.35 15.44 3.12
C ARG A 92 8.92 15.95 3.01
N THR A 93 8.11 15.36 2.12
CA THR A 93 6.69 15.70 1.94
C THR A 93 5.76 14.86 2.81
N GLY A 94 6.28 13.89 3.58
CA GLY A 94 5.48 13.00 4.43
C GLY A 94 4.59 12.04 3.61
N SER A 95 5.12 11.54 2.50
CA SER A 95 4.37 10.77 1.49
C SER A 95 4.83 9.31 1.40
N ILE A 96 5.27 8.70 2.51
CA ILE A 96 5.77 7.30 2.57
C ILE A 96 4.96 6.47 3.55
N GLY A 97 3.75 6.05 3.17
CA GLY A 97 2.85 5.34 4.07
C GLY A 97 2.82 3.83 3.92
N SER A 98 2.08 3.18 4.81
CA SER A 98 1.66 1.79 4.68
C SER A 98 0.25 1.67 4.11
N THR A 99 0.06 0.60 3.34
CA THR A 99 -1.23 0.25 2.74
C THR A 99 -2.23 -0.31 3.75
N PRO A 100 -3.53 -0.17 3.49
CA PRO A 100 -4.58 -0.66 4.37
C PRO A 100 -4.62 -2.18 4.47
N ALA A 101 -4.99 -2.65 5.66
CA ALA A 101 -5.17 -4.05 6.00
C ALA A 101 -6.22 -4.20 7.12
N ASP A 102 -6.93 -5.32 7.11
CA ASP A 102 -7.68 -5.78 8.28
C ASP A 102 -7.14 -7.16 8.74
N VAL A 103 -7.92 -8.23 8.55
CA VAL A 103 -7.50 -9.62 8.62
C VAL A 103 -6.31 -9.88 7.69
N MET A 104 -6.28 -9.19 6.54
CA MET A 104 -5.18 -9.21 5.61
C MET A 104 -5.04 -7.88 4.88
N ASN A 105 -3.87 -7.66 4.28
CA ASN A 105 -3.61 -6.49 3.46
C ASN A 105 -4.52 -6.45 2.22
N TYR A 106 -5.07 -5.27 1.89
CA TYR A 106 -6.05 -5.13 0.80
C TYR A 106 -5.44 -5.29 -0.59
N PHE A 107 -4.12 -5.14 -0.73
CA PHE A 107 -3.39 -5.34 -1.99
C PHE A 107 -3.05 -6.83 -2.23
N GLN A 108 -3.99 -7.72 -1.90
CA GLN A 108 -3.97 -9.14 -2.26
C GLN A 108 -4.93 -9.42 -3.41
N SER A 109 -4.75 -10.57 -4.07
CA SER A 109 -5.65 -11.05 -5.11
C SER A 109 -6.86 -11.77 -4.50
N ASP A 110 -7.57 -11.07 -3.61
CA ASP A 110 -8.84 -11.48 -3.02
C ASP A 110 -9.86 -10.35 -3.20
N SER A 111 -11.11 -10.53 -2.77
CA SER A 111 -12.19 -9.55 -2.93
C SER A 111 -11.90 -8.15 -2.38
N ARG A 112 -10.97 -8.00 -1.41
CA ARG A 112 -10.62 -6.71 -0.80
C ARG A 112 -9.81 -5.82 -1.75
N TRP A 113 -9.42 -6.32 -2.92
CA TRP A 113 -8.81 -5.50 -3.97
C TRP A 113 -9.68 -4.27 -4.34
N ILE A 114 -11.00 -4.37 -4.16
CA ILE A 114 -11.95 -3.26 -4.36
C ILE A 114 -11.71 -2.14 -3.33
N LEU A 115 -11.54 -2.51 -2.06
CA LEU A 115 -11.20 -1.59 -0.97
C LEU A 115 -9.82 -0.95 -1.20
N ALA A 116 -8.83 -1.72 -1.65
CA ALA A 116 -7.52 -1.18 -2.01
C ALA A 116 -7.60 -0.14 -3.14
N LEU A 117 -8.43 -0.40 -4.16
CA LEU A 117 -8.61 0.52 -5.27
C LEU A 117 -9.27 1.83 -4.83
N GLN A 118 -10.36 1.74 -4.05
CA GLN A 118 -11.04 2.92 -3.53
C GLN A 118 -10.11 3.77 -2.67
N TRP A 119 -9.41 3.15 -1.71
CA TRP A 119 -8.45 3.84 -0.85
C TRP A 119 -7.36 4.52 -1.67
N LEU A 120 -6.71 3.79 -2.60
CA LEU A 120 -5.63 4.37 -3.39
C LEU A 120 -6.09 5.51 -4.29
N ALA A 121 -7.30 5.42 -4.86
CA ALA A 121 -7.86 6.50 -5.67
C ALA A 121 -8.08 7.77 -4.84
N ALA A 122 -8.61 7.65 -3.63
CA ALA A 122 -8.81 8.77 -2.71
C ALA A 122 -7.48 9.39 -2.24
N GLU A 123 -6.49 8.55 -1.89
CA GLU A 123 -5.14 9.01 -1.50
C GLU A 123 -4.43 9.77 -2.62
N LEU A 124 -4.55 9.30 -3.87
CA LEU A 124 -3.88 9.93 -5.01
C LEU A 124 -4.61 11.18 -5.51
N HIS A 125 -5.93 11.28 -5.30
CA HIS A 125 -6.76 12.35 -5.84
C HIS A 125 -7.74 12.91 -4.80
N PRO A 126 -7.27 13.43 -3.64
CA PRO A 126 -8.15 13.84 -2.53
C PRO A 126 -9.14 14.94 -2.91
N THR A 127 -8.82 15.77 -3.91
CA THR A 127 -9.72 16.83 -4.41
C THR A 127 -10.90 16.30 -5.22
N LEU A 128 -10.79 15.08 -5.78
CA LEU A 128 -11.88 14.42 -6.51
C LEU A 128 -12.78 13.60 -5.56
N PHE A 129 -12.28 13.28 -4.37
CA PHE A 129 -12.95 12.43 -3.39
C PHE A 129 -13.02 13.12 -2.00
N PRO A 130 -13.57 14.35 -1.91
CA PRO A 130 -13.54 15.12 -0.66
C PRO A 130 -14.37 14.50 0.46
N ASP A 131 -15.38 13.70 0.12
CA ASP A 131 -16.31 13.06 1.06
C ASP A 131 -16.03 11.55 1.23
N PHE A 132 -14.89 11.05 0.71
CA PHE A 132 -14.58 9.63 0.81
C PHE A 132 -14.23 9.23 2.25
N ASP A 133 -14.92 8.20 2.74
CA ASP A 133 -14.70 7.63 4.06
C ASP A 133 -14.48 6.12 3.96
N MET A 134 -13.23 5.72 4.19
CA MET A 134 -12.83 4.33 4.09
C MET A 134 -13.53 3.43 5.12
N GLU A 135 -13.90 3.95 6.29
CA GLU A 135 -14.58 3.17 7.31
C GLU A 135 -16.01 2.83 6.89
N VAL A 136 -16.69 3.77 6.22
CA VAL A 136 -18.00 3.54 5.61
C VAL A 136 -17.88 2.48 4.51
N GLU A 137 -16.87 2.58 3.66
CA GLU A 137 -16.65 1.60 2.58
C GLU A 137 -16.32 0.20 3.10
N ILE A 138 -15.51 0.08 4.17
CA ILE A 138 -15.22 -1.20 4.82
C ILE A 138 -16.52 -1.84 5.33
N ARG A 139 -17.37 -1.06 6.01
CA ARG A 139 -18.65 -1.54 6.52
C ARG A 139 -19.58 -1.98 5.39
N SER A 140 -19.72 -1.16 4.35
CA SER A 140 -20.53 -1.50 3.16
C SER A 140 -20.02 -2.77 2.51
N PHE A 141 -18.71 -2.89 2.29
CA PHE A 141 -18.11 -4.07 1.69
C PHE A 141 -18.44 -5.37 2.45
N TYR A 142 -18.25 -5.38 3.77
CA TYR A 142 -18.54 -6.57 4.56
C TYR A 142 -20.03 -6.85 4.72
N THR A 143 -20.88 -5.84 4.74
CA THR A 143 -22.33 -6.02 4.73
C THR A 143 -22.81 -6.56 3.38
N ASP A 144 -22.40 -5.97 2.27
CA ASP A 144 -22.95 -6.25 0.94
C ASP A 144 -22.42 -7.56 0.34
N PHE A 145 -21.12 -7.84 0.50
CA PHE A 145 -20.50 -9.04 -0.07
C PHE A 145 -20.54 -10.24 0.87
N TYR A 146 -20.58 -10.02 2.18
CA TYR A 146 -20.47 -11.08 3.19
C TYR A 146 -21.67 -11.18 4.14
N GLY A 147 -22.66 -10.28 4.05
CA GLY A 147 -23.84 -10.29 4.93
C GLY A 147 -23.52 -9.98 6.40
N ILE A 148 -22.33 -9.43 6.68
CA ILE A 148 -21.89 -9.14 8.06
C ILE A 148 -22.47 -7.79 8.49
N GLN A 149 -23.38 -7.84 9.47
CA GLN A 149 -24.04 -6.65 10.04
C GLN A 149 -23.69 -6.43 11.52
N SER A 150 -22.98 -7.37 12.15
CA SER A 150 -22.63 -7.27 13.57
C SER A 150 -21.50 -6.26 13.79
N GLU A 151 -21.77 -5.23 14.58
CA GLU A 151 -20.75 -4.26 15.00
C GLU A 151 -19.62 -4.87 15.82
N GLU A 152 -19.87 -5.99 16.50
CA GLU A 152 -18.82 -6.76 17.18
C GLU A 152 -17.79 -7.36 16.21
N ILE A 153 -18.17 -7.53 14.93
CA ILE A 153 -17.28 -7.99 13.86
C ILE A 153 -16.76 -6.81 13.03
N LEU A 154 -17.63 -5.87 12.67
CA LEU A 154 -17.26 -4.73 11.82
C LEU A 154 -16.33 -3.74 12.53
N GLY A 155 -16.55 -3.48 13.83
CA GLY A 155 -15.71 -2.59 14.63
C GLY A 155 -14.23 -3.00 14.61
N PRO A 156 -13.88 -4.24 14.97
CA PRO A 156 -12.50 -4.72 14.91
C PRO A 156 -11.85 -4.66 13.52
N LEU A 157 -12.63 -4.83 12.43
CA LEU A 157 -12.11 -4.71 11.06
C LEU A 157 -11.73 -3.25 10.75
N VAL A 158 -12.56 -2.29 11.16
CA VAL A 158 -12.29 -0.86 11.04
C VAL A 158 -11.09 -0.46 11.91
N ASP A 159 -11.00 -0.97 13.14
CA ASP A 159 -9.86 -0.68 14.03
C ASP A 159 -8.54 -1.27 13.50
N ALA A 160 -8.59 -2.45 12.88
CA ALA A 160 -7.44 -3.03 12.18
C ALA A 160 -7.01 -2.16 10.99
N TYR A 161 -7.97 -1.68 10.19
CA TYR A 161 -7.71 -0.71 9.13
C TYR A 161 -7.01 0.55 9.66
N ARG A 162 -7.56 1.20 10.70
CA ARG A 162 -6.96 2.40 11.30
C ARG A 162 -5.53 2.17 11.76
N SER A 163 -5.26 0.99 12.31
CA SER A 163 -3.93 0.61 12.80
C SER A 163 -2.96 0.25 11.67
N SER A 164 -3.47 -0.03 10.47
CA SER A 164 -2.67 -0.46 9.32
C SER A 164 -2.19 0.68 8.43
N VAL A 165 -2.93 1.79 8.36
CA VAL A 165 -2.58 2.96 7.54
C VAL A 165 -1.77 3.93 8.39
N ILE A 166 -0.46 3.79 8.31
CA ILE A 166 0.53 4.57 9.05
C ILE A 166 1.36 5.34 8.02
N ARG A 167 1.86 6.50 8.43
CA ARG A 167 2.46 7.55 7.59
C ARG A 167 3.67 7.20 6.78
#